data_AF-A0A4Y2G233-F1
#
_entry.id   AF-A0A4Y2G233-F1
#
_cell.length_a   1.000
_cell.length_b   1.000
_cell.length_c   1.000
_cell.angle_alpha   90.00
_cell.angle_beta   90.00
_cell.angle_gamma   90.00
#
_symmetry.space_group_name_H-M   'P 1'
#
loop_
_entity.id
_entity.type
_entity.pdbx_description
1 polymer ?
#
loop_
_entity_poly.entity_id
_entity_poly.type
_entity_poly.pdbx_seq_one_letter_code
_entity_poly.pdbx_strand_id
1 'polypeptide(L)'
;MQIEINELYADARNTSFKPKSGDFVCAKFSMDNSFYRARVENIVGNNCDVTFVDYGNKETIPLSDIHPMERKFMNYPQFGIECGLLAYPPATPVEKLQSLISENSIRATMVKEDNKKWLITLTEDFNGNVAILELLRQHETVVPRSIHGNDTF
;
A
#
# COMPACT_ATOMS: atom_id res chain seq x y z
N MET A 1 0.43 19.28 -5.28
CA MET A 1 0.51 18.75 -3.89
C MET A 1 1.93 18.31 -3.53
N GLN A 2 2.46 17.20 -4.06
CA GLN A 2 3.77 16.67 -3.60
C GLN A 2 4.93 17.67 -3.76
N ILE A 3 5.02 18.35 -4.90
CA ILE A 3 6.01 19.41 -5.15
C ILE A 3 5.90 20.52 -4.09
N GLU A 4 4.69 21.03 -3.89
CA GLU A 4 4.40 22.11 -2.93
C GLU A 4 4.71 21.73 -1.47
N ILE A 5 4.49 20.48 -1.08
CA ILE A 5 4.93 19.97 0.23
C ILE A 5 6.45 20.08 0.33
N ASN A 6 7.19 19.60 -0.65
CA ASN A 6 8.66 19.62 -0.58
C ASN A 6 9.23 21.03 -0.62
N GLU A 7 8.63 21.95 -1.37
CA GLU A 7 9.00 23.36 -1.36
C GLU A 7 8.79 24.02 0.01
N LEU A 8 7.65 23.72 0.66
CA LEU A 8 7.32 24.32 1.96
C LEU A 8 8.18 23.76 3.10
N TYR A 9 8.50 22.46 3.08
CA TYR A 9 9.21 21.80 4.18
C TYR A 9 10.72 21.63 3.92
N ALA A 10 11.26 22.07 2.79
CA ALA A 10 12.67 21.90 2.42
C ALA A 10 13.67 22.27 3.53
N ASP A 11 13.43 23.39 4.22
CA ASP A 11 14.29 23.90 5.30
C ASP A 11 13.67 23.72 6.70
N ALA A 12 12.57 22.97 6.80
CA ALA A 12 11.85 22.83 8.04
C ALA A 12 12.71 22.07 9.07
N ARG A 13 12.67 22.57 10.32
CA ARG A 13 13.29 21.89 11.47
C ARG A 13 12.23 21.72 12.54
N ASN A 14 11.97 20.49 12.96
CA ASN A 14 11.11 20.29 14.11
C ASN A 14 11.90 20.49 15.41
N THR A 15 11.59 21.56 16.15
CA THR A 15 12.18 21.84 17.46
C THR A 15 11.20 21.71 18.62
N SER A 16 9.90 21.59 18.36
CA SER A 16 8.88 21.65 19.42
C SER A 16 7.55 20.97 19.11
N PHE A 17 7.31 20.55 17.87
CA PHE A 17 6.08 19.87 17.50
C PHE A 17 6.05 18.46 18.13
N LYS A 18 4.97 18.19 18.86
CA LYS A 18 4.72 16.92 19.54
C LYS A 18 3.45 16.30 18.95
N PRO A 19 3.58 15.37 17.98
CA PRO A 19 2.43 14.70 17.40
C PRO A 19 1.77 13.75 18.41
N LYS A 20 0.57 13.27 18.08
CA LYS A 20 -0.15 12.20 18.76
C LYS A 20 -0.54 11.10 17.79
N SER A 21 -0.75 9.88 18.29
CA SER A 21 -1.38 8.82 17.50
C SER A 21 -2.69 9.28 16.87
N GLY A 22 -2.82 9.04 15.57
CA GLY A 22 -3.93 9.48 14.73
C GLY A 22 -3.73 10.83 14.03
N ASP A 23 -2.72 11.63 14.41
CA ASP A 23 -2.47 12.92 13.75
C ASP A 23 -1.99 12.73 12.30
N PHE A 24 -2.48 13.60 11.42
CA PHE A 24 -1.90 13.77 10.08
C PHE A 24 -0.75 14.78 10.14
N VAL A 25 0.40 14.37 9.61
CA VAL A 25 1.66 15.09 9.68
C VAL A 25 2.37 15.11 8.33
N CYS A 26 3.29 16.05 8.15
CA CYS A 26 4.32 15.94 7.12
C CYS A 26 5.50 15.17 7.72
N ALA A 27 5.91 14.08 7.08
CA ALA A 27 6.99 13.22 7.52
C ALA A 27 8.06 13.16 6.44
N LYS A 28 9.33 13.20 6.86
CA LYS A 28 10.47 13.00 5.96
C LYS A 28 10.70 11.51 5.75
N PHE A 29 10.68 11.07 4.50
CA PHE A 29 10.97 9.69 4.15
C PHE A 29 12.48 9.46 4.07
N SER A 30 12.98 8.41 4.72
CA SER A 30 14.43 8.22 4.87
C SER A 30 15.16 7.92 3.55
N MET A 31 14.49 7.28 2.60
CA MET A 31 15.13 6.82 1.36
C MET A 31 15.50 7.97 0.42
N ASP A 32 14.66 9.00 0.33
CA ASP A 32 14.85 10.12 -0.62
C ASP A 32 14.94 11.50 0.06
N ASN A 33 14.84 11.54 1.39
CA ASN A 33 14.85 12.76 2.18
C ASN A 33 13.73 13.77 1.83
N SER A 34 12.69 13.34 1.14
CA SER A 34 11.55 14.17 0.74
C SER A 34 10.43 14.10 1.78
N PHE A 35 9.59 15.13 1.82
CA PHE A 35 8.46 15.24 2.73
C PHE A 35 7.18 14.72 2.09
N TYR A 36 6.40 13.97 2.86
CA TYR A 36 5.18 13.31 2.43
C TYR A 36 4.08 13.45 3.47
N ARG A 37 2.84 13.27 3.05
CA ARG A 37 1.71 13.17 3.99
C ARG A 37 1.79 11.82 4.70
N ALA A 38 1.68 11.86 6.02
CA ALA A 38 1.68 10.66 6.83
C ALA A 38 0.64 10.75 7.95
N ARG A 39 0.28 9.59 8.49
CA ARG A 39 -0.50 9.44 9.72
C ARG A 39 0.38 8.80 10.77
N VAL A 40 0.35 9.37 11.97
CA VAL A 40 1.05 8.80 13.13
C VAL A 40 0.27 7.60 13.64
N GLU A 41 0.89 6.44 13.67
CA GLU A 41 0.31 5.22 14.20
C GLU A 41 0.61 5.09 15.70
N ASN A 42 1.89 5.23 16.05
CA ASN A 42 2.36 5.04 17.42
C ASN A 42 3.60 5.90 17.70
N ILE A 43 3.85 6.20 18.97
CA ILE A 43 5.00 6.99 19.43
C ILE A 43 5.72 6.20 20.51
N VAL A 44 7.01 5.94 20.30
CA VAL A 44 7.85 5.17 21.23
C VAL A 44 9.14 5.94 21.50
N GLY A 45 9.23 6.55 22.68
CA GLY A 45 10.38 7.38 23.05
C GLY A 45 10.53 8.58 22.11
N ASN A 46 11.65 8.63 21.39
CA ASN A 46 11.95 9.70 20.42
C ASN A 46 11.63 9.32 18.96
N ASN A 47 10.99 8.17 18.75
CA ASN A 47 10.63 7.66 17.44
C ASN A 47 9.11 7.59 17.28
N CYS A 48 8.68 7.62 16.03
CA CYS A 48 7.30 7.68 15.61
C CYS A 48 7.09 6.67 14.49
N ASP A 49 6.14 5.75 14.67
CA ASP A 49 5.67 4.87 13.61
C ASP A 49 4.67 5.64 12.78
N VAL A 50 4.91 5.73 11.47
CA VAL A 50 4.06 6.45 10.54
C VAL A 50 3.64 5.58 9.36
N THR A 51 2.46 5.85 8.82
CA THR A 51 2.02 5.37 7.50
C THR A 51 2.01 6.54 6.54
N PHE A 52 2.73 6.44 5.42
CA PHE A 52 2.67 7.44 4.34
C PHE A 52 1.36 7.26 3.56
N VAL A 53 0.38 8.12 3.83
CA VAL A 53 -1.03 7.88 3.46
C VAL A 53 -1.31 7.91 1.96
N ASP A 54 -0.38 8.41 1.16
CA ASP A 54 -0.49 8.44 -0.30
C ASP A 54 0.11 7.22 -1.00
N TYR A 55 0.89 6.43 -0.27
CA TYR A 55 1.68 5.33 -0.82
C TYR A 55 1.42 3.99 -0.09
N GLY A 56 1.04 4.05 1.19
CA GLY A 56 0.71 2.91 2.03
C GLY A 56 1.91 2.27 2.74
N ASN A 57 3.15 2.65 2.41
CA ASN A 57 4.33 2.18 3.13
C ASN A 57 4.40 2.78 4.55
N LYS A 58 5.07 2.05 5.45
CA LYS A 58 5.23 2.43 6.86
C LYS A 58 6.70 2.56 7.21
N GLU A 59 7.00 3.43 8.16
CA GLU A 59 8.36 3.61 8.66
C GLU A 59 8.34 4.03 10.14
N THR A 60 9.41 3.69 10.85
CA THR A 60 9.73 4.27 12.17
C THR A 60 10.78 5.36 11.96
N ILE A 61 10.40 6.61 12.20
CA ILE A 61 11.26 7.79 11.99
C ILE A 61 11.42 8.61 13.27
N PRO A 62 12.51 9.38 13.44
CA PRO A 62 12.69 10.22 14.61
C PRO A 62 11.66 11.37 14.62
N LEU A 63 11.27 11.82 15.81
CA LEU A 63 10.35 12.96 15.96
C LEU A 63 10.86 14.25 15.29
N SER A 64 12.18 14.38 15.08
CA SER A 64 12.79 15.51 14.36
C SER A 64 12.37 15.60 12.89
N ASP A 65 11.94 14.48 12.30
CA ASP A 65 11.52 14.35 10.91
C ASP A 65 9.99 14.44 10.75
N ILE A 66 9.27 14.74 11.84
CA ILE A 66 7.82 14.92 11.88
C ILE A 66 7.46 16.39 12.01
N HIS A 67 6.60 16.89 11.14
CA HIS A 67 6.19 18.29 11.07
C HIS A 67 4.67 18.42 11.05
N PRO A 68 4.10 19.53 11.59
CA PRO A 68 2.67 19.76 11.53
C PRO A 68 2.23 19.89 10.07
N MET A 69 1.12 19.25 9.69
CA MET A 69 0.58 19.38 8.33
C MET A 69 -0.26 20.65 8.19
N GLU A 70 -0.04 21.42 7.11
CA GLU A 70 -0.91 22.55 6.79
C GLU A 70 -2.32 22.08 6.38
N ARG A 71 -3.34 22.87 6.76
CA ARG A 71 -4.75 22.58 6.48
C ARG A 71 -5.05 22.33 4.99
N LYS A 72 -4.38 23.04 4.09
CA LYS A 72 -4.57 22.85 2.64
C LYS A 72 -4.24 21.42 2.19
N PHE A 73 -3.25 20.77 2.81
CA PHE A 73 -2.86 19.40 2.47
C PHE A 73 -3.78 18.35 3.11
N MET A 74 -4.45 18.69 4.22
CA MET A 74 -5.47 17.83 4.84
C MET A 74 -6.75 17.72 4.01
N ASN A 75 -7.00 18.69 3.12
CA ASN A 75 -8.19 18.68 2.26
C ASN A 75 -8.09 17.72 1.06
N TYR A 76 -6.89 17.24 0.73
CA TYR A 76 -6.73 16.22 -0.31
C TYR A 76 -7.13 14.84 0.24
N PRO A 77 -7.85 14.00 -0.53
CA PRO A 77 -8.10 12.63 -0.11
C PRO A 77 -6.79 11.86 0.00
N GLN A 78 -6.73 10.82 0.84
CA GLN A 78 -5.58 9.91 0.88
C GLN A 78 -5.51 9.14 -0.43
N PHE A 79 -4.35 9.10 -1.08
CA PHE A 79 -4.20 8.42 -2.37
C PHE A 79 -3.87 6.93 -2.22
N GLY A 80 -3.34 6.53 -1.06
CA GLY A 80 -3.16 5.13 -0.71
C GLY A 80 -4.47 4.52 -0.23
N ILE A 81 -4.96 3.52 -0.95
CA ILE A 81 -6.15 2.76 -0.56
C ILE A 81 -5.71 1.37 -0.12
N GLU A 82 -5.85 1.07 1.17
CA GLU A 82 -5.64 -0.28 1.65
C GLU A 82 -6.76 -1.20 1.15
N CYS A 83 -6.37 -2.24 0.44
CA CYS A 83 -7.28 -3.22 -0.14
C CYS A 83 -6.71 -4.64 -0.04
N GLY A 84 -7.59 -5.63 -0.21
CA GLY A 84 -7.22 -7.04 -0.33
C GLY A 84 -7.81 -7.60 -1.61
N LEU A 85 -7.19 -8.64 -2.16
CA LEU A 85 -7.77 -9.36 -3.29
C LEU A 85 -8.94 -10.21 -2.79
N LEU A 86 -10.08 -10.14 -3.48
CA LEU A 86 -11.27 -10.95 -3.19
C LEU A 86 -10.95 -12.45 -3.18
N ALA A 87 -10.05 -12.86 -4.05
CA ALA A 87 -9.47 -14.18 -4.09
C ALA A 87 -8.00 -14.07 -4.47
N TYR A 88 -7.16 -14.93 -3.90
CA TYR A 88 -5.76 -15.06 -4.26
C TYR A 88 -5.40 -16.55 -4.31
N PRO A 89 -4.81 -17.07 -5.39
CA PRO A 89 -4.44 -18.48 -5.44
C PRO A 89 -3.36 -18.79 -4.39
N PRO A 90 -3.59 -19.72 -3.43
CA PRO A 90 -2.72 -19.90 -2.28
C PRO A 90 -1.27 -20.28 -2.61
N ALA A 91 -1.02 -20.89 -3.77
CA ALA A 91 0.30 -21.34 -4.20
C ALA A 91 1.03 -20.30 -5.07
N THR A 92 0.40 -19.17 -5.39
CA THR A 92 1.01 -18.13 -6.22
C THR A 92 1.94 -17.26 -5.36
N PRO A 93 3.22 -17.09 -5.74
CA PRO A 93 4.13 -16.15 -5.09
C PRO A 93 3.69 -14.69 -5.28
N VAL A 94 3.92 -13.85 -4.28
CA VAL A 94 3.58 -12.42 -4.32
C VAL A 94 4.37 -11.69 -5.41
N GLU A 95 5.58 -12.15 -5.71
CA GLU A 95 6.47 -11.60 -6.74
C GLU A 95 5.83 -11.70 -8.13
N LYS A 96 5.03 -12.75 -8.38
CA LYS A 96 4.28 -12.90 -9.64
C LYS A 96 3.16 -11.87 -9.75
N LEU A 97 2.47 -11.58 -8.64
CA LEU A 97 1.50 -10.49 -8.62
C LEU A 97 2.20 -9.15 -8.86
N GLN A 98 3.33 -8.91 -8.19
CA GLN A 98 4.13 -7.70 -8.37
C GLN A 98 4.55 -7.50 -9.83
N SER A 99 5.08 -8.52 -10.49
CA SER A 99 5.52 -8.41 -11.89
C SER A 99 4.37 -8.06 -12.85
N LEU A 100 3.14 -8.50 -12.55
CA LEU A 100 1.97 -8.18 -13.38
C LEU A 100 1.44 -6.76 -13.16
N ILE A 101 1.66 -6.16 -11.98
CA ILE A 101 1.07 -4.86 -11.63
C ILE A 101 2.06 -3.69 -11.70
N SER A 102 3.37 -3.94 -11.54
CA SER A 102 4.37 -2.87 -11.36
C SER A 102 4.57 -1.97 -12.58
N GLU A 103 4.36 -2.48 -13.78
CA GLU A 103 4.55 -1.72 -15.04
C GLU A 103 3.25 -1.48 -15.81
N ASN A 104 2.11 -1.93 -15.26
CA ASN A 104 0.83 -1.95 -15.97
C ASN A 104 -0.20 -1.04 -15.32
N SER A 105 -1.00 -0.37 -16.14
CA SER A 105 -2.20 0.32 -15.69
C SER A 105 -3.31 -0.69 -15.43
N ILE A 106 -3.45 -1.10 -14.17
CA ILE A 106 -4.46 -2.06 -13.76
C ILE A 106 -5.77 -1.36 -13.39
N ARG A 107 -6.89 -2.04 -13.62
CA ARG A 107 -8.19 -1.64 -13.07
C ARG A 107 -8.47 -2.46 -11.82
N ALA A 108 -8.69 -1.77 -10.71
CA ALA A 108 -9.24 -2.33 -9.48
C ALA A 108 -10.75 -2.09 -9.43
N THR A 109 -11.54 -3.16 -9.24
CA THR A 109 -12.98 -3.06 -9.00
C THR A 109 -13.27 -3.36 -7.54
N MET A 110 -13.90 -2.42 -6.83
CA MET A 110 -14.33 -2.56 -5.45
C MET A 110 -15.56 -3.47 -5.39
N VAL A 111 -15.46 -4.59 -4.69
CA VAL A 111 -16.53 -5.60 -4.63
C VAL A 111 -17.32 -5.50 -3.33
N LYS A 112 -16.63 -5.55 -2.20
CA LYS A 112 -17.23 -5.42 -0.87
C LYS A 112 -16.26 -4.84 0.13
N GLU A 113 -16.79 -4.27 1.19
CA GLU A 113 -16.03 -3.88 2.36
C GLU A 113 -16.11 -4.98 3.42
N ASP A 114 -14.98 -5.32 4.03
CA ASP A 114 -14.87 -6.24 5.16
C ASP A 114 -13.89 -5.65 6.19
N ASN A 115 -14.32 -5.46 7.43
CA ASN A 115 -13.52 -4.88 8.51
C ASN A 115 -12.75 -3.59 8.13
N LYS A 116 -13.43 -2.64 7.46
CA LYS A 116 -12.85 -1.38 6.94
C LYS A 116 -11.83 -1.53 5.81
N LYS A 117 -11.72 -2.72 5.21
CA LYS A 117 -10.85 -3.01 4.09
C LYS A 117 -11.67 -3.34 2.86
N TRP A 118 -11.31 -2.74 1.74
CA TRP A 118 -11.95 -3.05 0.46
C TRP A 118 -11.39 -4.36 -0.11
N LEU A 119 -12.27 -5.29 -0.42
CA LEU A 119 -11.95 -6.45 -1.23
C LEU A 119 -12.20 -6.13 -2.70
N ILE A 120 -11.17 -6.35 -3.51
CA ILE A 120 -11.11 -5.92 -4.91
C ILE A 120 -10.82 -7.09 -5.86
N THR A 121 -11.17 -6.91 -7.12
CA THR A 121 -10.65 -7.71 -8.24
C THR A 121 -9.77 -6.84 -9.14
N LEU A 122 -8.80 -7.45 -9.82
CA LEU A 122 -7.88 -6.76 -10.72
C LEU A 122 -7.99 -7.24 -12.17
N THR A 123 -7.95 -6.32 -13.12
CA THR A 123 -7.84 -6.59 -14.57
C THR A 123 -6.70 -5.79 -15.20
N GLU A 124 -6.05 -6.32 -16.25
CA GLU A 124 -4.88 -5.71 -16.90
C GLU A 124 -5.17 -4.40 -17.66
N ASP A 125 -6.42 -4.14 -18.03
CA ASP A 125 -6.79 -2.93 -18.76
C ASP A 125 -8.14 -2.35 -18.36
N PHE A 126 -8.45 -1.16 -18.89
CA PHE A 126 -9.73 -0.49 -18.73
C PHE A 126 -10.86 -1.11 -19.59
N ASN A 127 -10.55 -2.08 -20.43
CA ASN A 127 -11.56 -2.80 -21.20
C ASN A 127 -12.05 -4.04 -20.45
N GLY A 128 -11.36 -4.45 -19.38
CA GLY A 128 -11.72 -5.61 -18.55
C GLY A 128 -11.40 -6.93 -19.23
N ASN A 129 -10.45 -6.95 -20.16
CA ASN A 129 -10.25 -8.07 -21.07
C ASN A 129 -9.67 -9.33 -20.39
N VAL A 130 -8.81 -9.14 -19.37
CA VAL A 130 -8.15 -10.25 -18.69
C VAL A 130 -8.11 -10.01 -17.18
N ALA A 131 -8.65 -10.95 -16.41
CA ALA A 131 -8.54 -10.96 -14.96
C ALA A 131 -7.13 -11.37 -14.55
N ILE A 132 -6.47 -10.57 -13.71
CA ILE A 132 -5.10 -10.86 -13.22
C ILE A 132 -5.08 -12.21 -12.47
N LEU A 133 -6.16 -12.56 -11.77
CA LEU A 133 -6.27 -13.85 -11.09
C LEU A 133 -6.15 -15.04 -12.05
N GLU A 134 -6.57 -14.89 -13.30
CA GLU A 134 -6.43 -15.96 -14.30
C GLU A 134 -4.98 -16.09 -14.76
N LEU A 135 -4.27 -14.98 -14.95
CA LEU A 135 -2.84 -14.96 -15.25
C LEU A 135 -1.99 -15.55 -14.12
N LEU A 136 -2.41 -15.31 -12.86
CA LEU A 136 -1.78 -15.94 -11.70
C LEU A 136 -1.89 -17.47 -11.75
N ARG A 137 -3.03 -18.02 -12.20
CA ARG A 137 -3.24 -19.48 -12.31
C ARG A 137 -2.48 -20.15 -13.44
N GLN A 138 -2.18 -19.45 -14.54
CA GLN A 138 -1.61 -20.02 -15.76
C GLN A 138 -0.21 -20.68 -15.61
N HIS A 139 0.39 -20.65 -14.41
CA HIS A 139 1.62 -21.39 -14.10
C HIS A 139 1.61 -22.04 -12.71
N GLU A 140 0.44 -22.21 -12.07
CA GLU A 140 0.34 -23.16 -10.96
C GLU A 140 0.58 -24.54 -11.57
N THR A 141 1.66 -25.20 -11.15
CA THR A 141 1.96 -26.56 -11.58
C THR A 141 0.71 -27.40 -11.38
N VAL A 142 0.22 -27.98 -12.48
CA VAL A 142 -0.83 -29.01 -12.42
C VAL A 142 -0.27 -30.11 -11.53
N VAL A 143 -0.71 -30.15 -10.26
CA VAL A 143 -0.37 -31.26 -9.38
C VAL A 143 -1.02 -32.49 -10.03
N PRO A 144 -0.25 -33.49 -10.50
CA PRO A 144 -0.86 -34.67 -11.08
C PRO A 144 -1.77 -35.29 -10.02
N ARG A 145 -3.05 -35.49 -10.34
CA ARG A 145 -3.90 -36.35 -9.51
C ARG A 145 -3.16 -37.68 -9.37
N SER A 146 -2.79 -38.06 -8.15
CA SER A 146 -2.33 -39.43 -7.88
C SER A 146 -3.44 -40.36 -8.33
N ILE A 147 -3.23 -41.03 -9.46
CA ILE A 147 -4.07 -42.12 -9.92
C ILE A 147 -3.85 -43.21 -8.87
N HIS A 148 -4.76 -43.34 -7.91
CA HIS A 148 -4.82 -44.53 -7.08
C HIS A 148 -5.15 -45.69 -8.03
N GLY A 149 -4.11 -46.39 -8.44
CA GLY A 149 -4.23 -47.69 -9.08
C GLY A 149 -4.77 -48.68 -8.05
N ASN A 150 -6.09 -48.74 -7.96
CA ASN A 150 -6.79 -49.93 -7.51
C ASN A 150 -7.64 -50.38 -8.70
N ASP A 151 -7.13 -51.34 -9.46
CA ASP A 151 -7.98 -52.37 -10.05
C ASP A 151 -7.18 -53.67 -10.09
N THR A 152 -7.61 -54.54 -9.19
CA THR A 152 -7.32 -55.96 -9.05
C THR A 152 -7.63 -56.75 -10.31
N PHE A 153 -6.77 -57.72 -10.63
CA PHE A 153 -7.18 -59.07 -11.05
C PHE A 153 -6.29 -60.10 -10.35
#